data_AF-A0A0K8T066-F1
#
_entry.id   AF-A0A0K8T066-F1
#
_cell.length_a   1.000
_cell.length_b   1.000
_cell.length_c   1.000
_cell.angle_alpha   90.00
_cell.angle_beta   90.00
_cell.angle_gamma   90.00
#
_symmetry.space_group_name_H-M   'P 1'
#
loop_
_entity.id
_entity.type
_entity.pdbx_description
1 polymer ?
#
loop_
_entity_poly.entity_id
_entity_poly.type
_entity_poly.pdbx_seq_one_letter_code
_entity_poly.pdbx_strand_id
1 'polypeptide(L)'
;MNKTLVNSMYRRRMSSSEVVQQLWDAVKVIRYHRQVPNVDRIVKFMSKIYSVNEEEVTRQLGHCVRDGLLLVIKRKGSKGAKVGVEQEGYKLPEGVAERDKHDWYCSQCHLNGDVIPCGDCHRVYHVYCISNPQSSTKNKYQCLTCLGIEEDTDLQDIKQNVLNKLLVMVCTLLRDKYGALLRSSSSLSRPVNIGVPGAILDISTDGEAWRIPYFIHKSSDIAKMASNAKQSVYTNLSQFEADCQTIVHNIVIFHGLHSDLADLARQMARDCSNELKQIRWCHTCYLATGGGKNVRRRKFYKPCHPPHELVFAKESKSSPYWPAKVIHEEDDKLDIRFFGGTHFRTRVDRSNTVPITTNVTALQDFKRTGSWNRAYDELTKHQNFVKKVEEGTYQSSSSSSDSDDSIKSEKSLKSLKSEKSSRSSHPVTPVPQMSLASTAKPKKSRGRPRLSGPSAVKKTTTPRRRKSSTSDEDNNTSDDDDSDVSFMEVSASSSPSLYF
;
A
#
# COMPACT_ATOMS: atom_id res chain seq x y z
N MET A 1 -1.00 -3.42 37.37
CA MET A 1 -2.01 -3.23 36.30
C MET A 1 -3.11 -2.30 36.80
N ASN A 2 -3.68 -1.46 35.93
CA ASN A 2 -4.81 -0.59 36.26
C ASN A 2 -6.10 -1.44 36.33
N LYS A 3 -6.76 -1.51 37.50
CA LYS A 3 -7.95 -2.35 37.71
C LYS A 3 -9.11 -1.98 36.76
N THR A 4 -9.27 -0.70 36.45
CA THR A 4 -10.34 -0.20 35.57
C THR A 4 -10.19 -0.70 34.13
N LEU A 5 -8.94 -0.87 33.65
CA LEU A 5 -8.67 -1.46 32.33
C LEU A 5 -8.99 -2.95 32.30
N VAL A 6 -8.62 -3.71 33.34
CA VAL A 6 -8.92 -5.14 33.42
C VAL A 6 -10.44 -5.39 33.44
N ASN A 7 -11.18 -4.57 34.20
CA ASN A 7 -12.65 -4.62 34.21
C ASN A 7 -13.31 -4.20 32.88
N SER A 8 -12.56 -3.55 31.99
CA SER A 8 -13.01 -3.14 30.64
C SER A 8 -12.61 -4.13 29.54
N MET A 9 -11.91 -5.22 29.89
CA MET A 9 -11.46 -6.23 28.94
C MET A 9 -12.60 -7.17 28.56
N TYR A 10 -12.81 -7.37 27.25
CA TYR A 10 -13.86 -8.24 26.72
C TYR A 10 -13.29 -9.35 25.84
N ARG A 11 -13.85 -10.56 25.99
CA ARG A 11 -13.49 -11.72 25.17
C ARG A 11 -14.11 -11.62 23.79
N ARG A 12 -13.34 -11.09 22.84
CA ARG A 12 -13.69 -11.07 21.41
C ARG A 12 -13.29 -12.41 20.79
N ARG A 13 -12.99 -12.42 19.49
CA ARG A 13 -12.65 -13.66 18.78
C ARG A 13 -11.44 -14.35 19.40
N MET A 14 -11.47 -15.67 19.41
CA MET A 14 -10.35 -16.52 19.83
C MET A 14 -9.80 -17.34 18.64
N SER A 15 -10.46 -17.28 17.49
CA SER A 15 -10.00 -17.89 16.24
C SER A 15 -8.88 -17.06 15.60
N SER A 16 -7.79 -17.72 15.19
CA SER A 16 -6.73 -17.07 14.40
C SER A 16 -7.23 -16.76 12.98
N SER A 17 -7.09 -15.52 12.50
CA SER A 17 -7.61 -15.12 11.17
C SER A 17 -6.96 -15.88 10.01
N GLU A 18 -5.72 -16.34 10.19
CA GLU A 18 -5.04 -17.20 9.23
C GLU A 18 -5.60 -18.63 9.26
N VAL A 19 -5.70 -19.24 10.45
CA VAL A 19 -6.19 -20.63 10.57
C VAL A 19 -7.67 -20.74 10.17
N VAL A 20 -8.50 -19.73 10.44
CA VAL A 20 -9.89 -19.68 9.94
C VAL A 20 -9.93 -19.79 8.40
N GLN A 21 -9.03 -19.10 7.69
CA GLN A 21 -9.00 -19.16 6.23
C GLN A 21 -8.53 -20.52 5.72
N GLN A 22 -7.51 -21.11 6.35
CA GLN A 22 -7.06 -22.48 6.07
C GLN A 22 -8.18 -23.51 6.32
N LEU A 23 -8.96 -23.36 7.40
CA LEU A 23 -10.14 -24.19 7.69
C LEU A 23 -11.26 -23.99 6.66
N TRP A 24 -11.47 -22.78 6.17
CA TRP A 24 -12.41 -22.52 5.08
C TRP A 24 -11.95 -23.14 3.76
N ASP A 25 -10.65 -23.16 3.48
CA ASP A 25 -10.07 -23.83 2.31
C ASP A 25 -10.29 -25.35 2.42
N ALA A 26 -10.04 -25.94 3.58
CA ALA A 26 -10.35 -27.34 3.88
C ALA A 26 -11.84 -27.66 3.64
N VAL A 27 -12.75 -26.85 4.20
CA VAL A 27 -14.20 -27.01 4.03
C VAL A 27 -14.62 -26.86 2.57
N LYS A 28 -14.04 -25.95 1.79
CA LYS A 28 -14.27 -25.82 0.33
C LYS A 28 -13.85 -27.08 -0.40
N VAL A 29 -12.62 -27.56 -0.22
CA VAL A 29 -12.05 -28.70 -0.94
C VAL A 29 -12.80 -30.00 -0.62
N ILE A 30 -13.10 -30.25 0.67
CA ILE A 30 -13.83 -31.45 1.07
C ILE A 30 -15.27 -31.43 0.50
N ARG A 31 -15.93 -30.26 0.44
CA ARG A 31 -17.23 -30.10 -0.22
C ARG A 31 -17.16 -30.25 -1.74
N TYR A 32 -16.10 -29.77 -2.39
CA TYR A 32 -15.89 -29.93 -3.84
C TYR A 32 -15.82 -31.41 -4.23
N HIS A 33 -15.11 -32.23 -3.44
CA HIS A 33 -15.09 -33.69 -3.60
C HIS A 33 -16.39 -34.41 -3.17
N ARG A 34 -17.47 -33.66 -2.87
CA ARG A 34 -18.80 -34.13 -2.44
C ARG A 34 -18.78 -34.97 -1.15
N GLN A 35 -17.86 -34.66 -0.23
CA GLN A 35 -17.76 -35.28 1.09
C GLN A 35 -18.29 -34.34 2.20
N VAL A 36 -18.56 -34.89 3.38
CA VAL A 36 -18.90 -34.12 4.59
C VAL A 36 -17.61 -33.64 5.26
N PRO A 37 -17.40 -32.33 5.49
CA PRO A 37 -16.22 -31.83 6.21
C PRO A 37 -16.30 -32.11 7.71
N ASN A 38 -16.05 -33.35 8.13
CA ASN A 38 -15.90 -33.72 9.53
C ASN A 38 -14.46 -33.50 10.03
N VAL A 39 -14.25 -33.57 11.35
CA VAL A 39 -12.96 -33.33 12.01
C VAL A 39 -11.83 -34.12 11.35
N ASP A 40 -11.93 -35.46 11.25
CA ASP A 40 -10.85 -36.30 10.71
C ASP A 40 -10.48 -36.01 9.24
N ARG A 41 -11.38 -35.42 8.42
CA ARG A 41 -11.03 -34.97 7.06
C ARG A 41 -10.37 -33.59 7.07
N ILE A 42 -10.82 -32.68 7.94
CA ILE A 42 -10.23 -31.35 8.08
C ILE A 42 -8.82 -31.46 8.67
N VAL A 43 -8.63 -32.22 9.75
CA VAL A 43 -7.30 -32.51 10.34
C VAL A 43 -6.33 -33.05 9.29
N LYS A 44 -6.74 -34.06 8.51
CA LYS A 44 -5.89 -34.66 7.46
C LYS A 44 -5.56 -33.69 6.31
N PHE A 45 -6.43 -32.72 6.02
CA PHE A 45 -6.14 -31.66 5.06
C PHE A 45 -5.18 -30.62 5.66
N MET A 46 -5.48 -30.11 6.85
CA MET A 46 -4.71 -29.08 7.55
C MET A 46 -3.29 -29.52 7.86
N SER A 47 -3.11 -30.75 8.35
CA SER A 47 -1.80 -31.36 8.60
C SER A 47 -1.00 -31.58 7.31
N LYS A 48 -1.66 -31.97 6.20
CA LYS A 48 -0.97 -32.21 4.92
C LYS A 48 -0.59 -30.92 4.16
N ILE A 49 -1.42 -29.88 4.23
CA ILE A 49 -1.31 -28.69 3.37
C ILE A 49 -0.69 -27.49 4.12
N TYR A 50 -0.94 -27.36 5.42
CA TYR A 50 -0.49 -26.23 6.23
C TYR A 50 0.32 -26.64 7.47
N SER A 51 0.64 -27.95 7.61
CA SER A 51 1.42 -28.52 8.73
C SER A 51 0.84 -28.25 10.15
N VAL A 52 -0.45 -27.92 10.26
CA VAL A 52 -1.10 -27.66 11.56
C VAL A 52 -1.44 -28.99 12.25
N ASN A 53 -1.20 -29.09 13.56
CA ASN A 53 -1.44 -30.31 14.33
C ASN A 53 -2.95 -30.52 14.66
N GLU A 54 -3.31 -31.74 15.05
CA GLU A 54 -4.71 -32.15 15.28
C GLU A 54 -5.37 -31.42 16.46
N GLU A 55 -4.63 -31.16 17.52
CA GLU A 55 -5.09 -30.43 18.71
C GLU A 55 -5.45 -28.98 18.36
N GLU A 56 -4.58 -28.28 17.63
CA GLU A 56 -4.80 -26.90 17.20
C GLU A 56 -5.95 -26.80 16.20
N VAL A 57 -6.05 -27.74 15.24
CA VAL A 57 -7.20 -27.82 14.33
C VAL A 57 -8.50 -27.98 15.11
N THR A 58 -8.54 -28.87 16.09
CA THR A 58 -9.73 -29.13 16.91
C THR A 58 -10.10 -27.92 17.79
N ARG A 59 -9.10 -27.28 18.40
CA ARG A 59 -9.24 -26.06 19.20
C ARG A 59 -9.76 -24.89 18.37
N GLN A 60 -9.18 -24.68 17.18
CA GLN A 60 -9.58 -23.62 16.26
C GLN A 60 -10.95 -23.89 15.62
N LEU A 61 -11.32 -25.14 15.35
CA LEU A 61 -12.70 -25.49 14.95
C LEU A 61 -13.71 -25.08 16.03
N GLY A 62 -13.44 -25.40 17.30
CA GLY A 62 -14.27 -24.97 18.43
C GLY A 62 -14.38 -23.45 18.56
N HIS A 63 -13.25 -22.73 18.43
CA HIS A 63 -13.24 -21.27 18.40
C HIS A 63 -14.03 -20.71 17.21
N CYS A 64 -13.88 -21.28 16.01
CA CYS A 64 -14.59 -20.82 14.80
C CYS A 64 -16.10 -20.96 14.93
N VAL A 65 -16.58 -22.05 15.53
CA VAL A 65 -18.02 -22.24 15.78
C VAL A 65 -18.55 -21.21 16.79
N ARG A 66 -17.81 -20.98 17.87
CA ARG A 66 -18.13 -19.96 18.88
C ARG A 66 -18.12 -18.53 18.30
N ASP A 67 -17.20 -18.26 17.37
CA ASP A 67 -17.00 -16.94 16.75
C ASP A 67 -17.92 -16.70 15.54
N GLY A 68 -18.83 -17.63 15.21
CA GLY A 68 -19.72 -17.54 14.04
C GLY A 68 -19.02 -17.72 12.68
N LEU A 69 -17.75 -18.13 12.69
CA LEU A 69 -16.90 -18.30 11.51
C LEU A 69 -17.04 -19.70 10.89
N LEU A 70 -17.62 -20.67 11.58
CA LEU A 70 -18.06 -21.96 11.02
C LEU A 70 -19.40 -22.36 11.63
N LEU A 71 -20.23 -23.06 10.85
CA LEU A 71 -21.51 -23.60 11.30
C LEU A 71 -21.43 -25.13 11.38
N VAL A 72 -21.84 -25.69 12.51
CA VAL A 72 -21.98 -27.15 12.70
C VAL A 72 -23.23 -27.63 11.98
N ILE A 73 -23.11 -28.72 11.22
CA ILE A 73 -24.23 -29.37 10.51
C ILE A 73 -24.18 -30.89 10.68
N LYS A 74 -25.35 -31.52 10.78
CA LYS A 74 -25.51 -32.97 10.66
C LYS A 74 -25.85 -33.33 9.23
N ARG A 75 -25.12 -34.26 8.61
CA ARG A 75 -25.40 -34.76 7.25
C ARG A 75 -25.15 -36.25 7.11
N LYS A 76 -26.04 -36.94 6.38
CA LYS A 76 -25.83 -38.32 5.93
C LYS A 76 -24.74 -38.35 4.87
N GLY A 77 -23.82 -39.31 4.97
CA GLY A 77 -22.74 -39.46 4.01
C GLY A 77 -23.25 -39.81 2.60
N SER A 78 -22.66 -39.18 1.58
CA SER A 78 -23.08 -39.26 0.18
C SER A 78 -22.16 -40.11 -0.71
N LYS A 79 -21.01 -40.58 -0.19
CA LYS A 79 -20.02 -41.37 -0.96
C LYS A 79 -19.13 -42.21 -0.04
N GLY A 80 -18.75 -43.42 -0.49
CA GLY A 80 -17.81 -44.32 0.20
C GLY A 80 -18.46 -45.17 1.31
N ALA A 81 -17.63 -45.80 2.14
CA ALA A 81 -18.08 -46.77 3.15
C ALA A 81 -18.96 -46.21 4.30
N LYS A 82 -19.16 -44.88 4.37
CA LYS A 82 -20.06 -44.22 5.34
C LYS A 82 -21.27 -43.56 4.64
N VAL A 83 -21.78 -44.15 3.56
CA VAL A 83 -23.04 -43.70 2.91
C VAL A 83 -24.23 -43.91 3.86
N GLY A 84 -25.16 -42.96 3.88
CA GLY A 84 -26.37 -43.01 4.73
C GLY A 84 -26.13 -42.70 6.21
N VAL A 85 -24.93 -42.97 6.74
CA VAL A 85 -24.54 -42.70 8.13
C VAL A 85 -24.49 -41.19 8.39
N GLU A 86 -25.21 -40.71 9.41
CA GLU A 86 -25.13 -39.33 9.87
C GLU A 86 -23.74 -39.04 10.46
N GLN A 87 -23.14 -37.96 9.97
CA GLN A 87 -21.87 -37.41 10.44
C GLN A 87 -22.10 -35.93 10.78
N GLU A 88 -21.51 -35.50 11.88
CA GLU A 88 -21.29 -34.08 12.13
C GLU A 88 -20.20 -33.56 11.17
N GLY A 89 -20.34 -32.32 10.74
CA GLY A 89 -19.33 -31.63 9.95
C GLY A 89 -19.57 -30.14 9.88
N TYR A 90 -18.61 -29.43 9.28
CA TYR A 90 -18.56 -27.98 9.28
C TYR A 90 -18.98 -27.40 7.93
N LYS A 91 -19.60 -26.22 8.00
CA LYS A 91 -20.10 -25.45 6.88
C LYS A 91 -19.57 -24.02 7.01
N LEU A 92 -19.27 -23.39 5.87
CA LEU A 92 -19.01 -21.95 5.82
C LEU A 92 -20.24 -21.17 6.32
N PRO A 93 -20.05 -19.99 6.94
CA PRO A 93 -21.15 -19.16 7.40
C PRO A 93 -22.00 -18.66 6.23
N GLU A 94 -23.27 -18.35 6.50
CA GLU A 94 -24.24 -17.88 5.52
C GLU A 94 -24.83 -16.54 5.96
N GLY A 95 -24.96 -15.61 5.02
CA GLY A 95 -25.37 -14.23 5.29
C GLY A 95 -24.18 -13.26 5.38
N VAL A 96 -24.46 -12.07 5.92
CA VAL A 96 -23.47 -11.01 6.15
C VAL A 96 -23.05 -11.08 7.62
N ALA A 97 -21.74 -10.99 7.89
CA ALA A 97 -21.23 -10.92 9.25
C ALA A 97 -21.85 -9.75 10.03
N GLU A 98 -22.35 -10.02 11.24
CA GLU A 98 -22.92 -8.99 12.11
C GLU A 98 -21.88 -7.92 12.43
N ARG A 99 -22.24 -6.64 12.27
CA ARG A 99 -21.36 -5.52 12.55
C ARG A 99 -21.44 -5.12 14.01
N ASP A 100 -20.53 -5.70 14.79
CA ASP A 100 -20.13 -5.20 16.11
C ASP A 100 -19.74 -3.71 16.04
N LYS A 101 -19.86 -2.97 17.15
CA LYS A 101 -19.44 -1.56 17.26
C LYS A 101 -17.91 -1.40 17.13
N HIS A 102 -17.16 -2.42 17.53
CA HIS A 102 -15.70 -2.42 17.58
C HIS A 102 -15.11 -3.56 16.74
N ASP A 103 -13.80 -3.47 16.46
CA ASP A 103 -13.05 -4.50 15.75
C ASP A 103 -12.88 -5.77 16.61
N TRP A 104 -12.59 -6.90 15.96
CA TRP A 104 -12.37 -8.19 16.63
C TRP A 104 -10.89 -8.49 16.90
N TYR A 105 -9.98 -7.76 16.26
CA TYR A 105 -8.54 -7.98 16.30
C TYR A 105 -7.83 -6.76 16.90
N CYS A 106 -6.77 -6.98 17.66
CA CYS A 106 -6.02 -5.90 18.31
C CYS A 106 -5.38 -4.98 17.27
N SER A 107 -5.63 -3.66 17.33
CA SER A 107 -5.13 -2.72 16.33
C SER A 107 -3.61 -2.51 16.37
N GLN A 108 -2.91 -3.01 17.41
CA GLN A 108 -1.45 -2.95 17.54
C GLN A 108 -0.74 -4.21 17.03
N CYS A 109 -1.09 -5.41 17.52
CA CYS A 109 -0.44 -6.68 17.12
C CYS A 109 -1.22 -7.46 16.05
N HIS A 110 -2.45 -7.04 15.76
CA HIS A 110 -3.35 -7.64 14.77
C HIS A 110 -3.85 -9.06 15.09
N LEU A 111 -3.56 -9.56 16.30
CA LEU A 111 -4.02 -10.87 16.78
C LEU A 111 -5.40 -10.80 17.43
N ASN A 112 -6.05 -11.98 17.51
CA ASN A 112 -7.27 -12.23 18.25
C ASN A 112 -7.03 -12.30 19.78
N GLY A 113 -8.08 -12.34 20.60
CA GLY A 113 -7.96 -12.56 22.05
C GLY A 113 -8.92 -11.75 22.93
N ASP A 114 -8.58 -11.67 24.22
CA ASP A 114 -9.22 -10.80 25.20
C ASP A 114 -8.65 -9.38 25.08
N VAL A 115 -9.51 -8.40 24.78
CA VAL A 115 -9.10 -7.05 24.36
C VAL A 115 -9.97 -5.96 24.99
N ILE A 116 -9.40 -4.78 25.18
CA ILE A 116 -10.08 -3.59 25.70
C ILE A 116 -10.50 -2.70 24.51
N PRO A 117 -11.78 -2.31 24.40
CA PRO A 117 -12.24 -1.39 23.37
C PRO A 117 -11.92 0.07 23.72
N CYS A 118 -11.66 0.88 22.69
CA CYS A 118 -11.56 2.33 22.82
C CYS A 118 -12.95 2.96 23.10
N GLY A 119 -13.02 4.05 23.87
CA GLY A 119 -14.26 4.81 24.09
C GLY A 119 -14.83 5.39 22.79
N ASP A 120 -13.93 5.93 21.96
CA ASP A 120 -14.24 6.98 20.98
C ASP A 120 -14.05 6.51 19.52
N CYS A 121 -13.45 5.34 19.31
CA CYS A 121 -13.42 4.68 18.01
C CYS A 121 -13.56 3.15 18.12
N HIS A 122 -13.68 2.49 16.97
CA HIS A 122 -13.84 1.04 16.83
C HIS A 122 -12.63 0.20 17.26
N ARG A 123 -11.46 0.80 17.50
CA ARG A 123 -10.22 0.05 17.76
C ARG A 123 -10.25 -0.66 19.12
N VAL A 124 -9.57 -1.80 19.18
CA VAL A 124 -9.43 -2.64 20.38
C VAL A 124 -7.96 -3.01 20.59
N TYR A 125 -7.53 -3.22 21.83
CA TYR A 125 -6.13 -3.48 22.18
C TYR A 125 -6.02 -4.54 23.29
N HIS A 126 -5.08 -5.49 23.19
CA HIS A 126 -4.74 -6.34 24.35
C HIS A 126 -4.10 -5.51 25.46
N VAL A 127 -4.23 -5.93 26.71
CA VAL A 127 -3.64 -5.24 27.89
C VAL A 127 -2.14 -4.96 27.71
N TYR A 128 -1.40 -5.93 27.16
CA TYR A 128 0.05 -5.83 26.91
C TYR A 128 0.41 -5.01 25.65
N CYS A 129 -0.56 -4.59 24.85
CA CYS A 129 -0.37 -3.71 23.69
C CYS A 129 -0.66 -2.23 24.00
N ILE A 130 -1.00 -1.90 25.26
CA ILE A 130 -1.32 -0.53 25.69
C ILE A 130 -0.07 0.08 26.35
N SER A 131 0.71 0.86 25.59
CA SER A 131 1.94 1.48 26.08
C SER A 131 1.71 2.54 27.16
N ASN A 132 0.55 3.22 27.13
CA ASN A 132 0.16 4.20 28.15
C ASN A 132 -1.21 3.82 28.77
N PRO A 133 -1.24 3.14 29.92
CA PRO A 133 -2.48 2.72 30.59
C PRO A 133 -3.13 3.81 31.48
N GLN A 134 -2.65 5.06 31.40
CA GLN A 134 -3.16 6.22 32.18
C GLN A 134 -4.18 7.06 31.38
N SER A 135 -4.36 6.83 30.08
CA SER A 135 -5.23 7.62 29.18
C SER A 135 -6.74 7.38 29.38
N SER A 136 -7.19 7.16 30.62
CA SER A 136 -8.57 6.80 30.91
C SER A 136 -9.44 8.02 31.22
N THR A 137 -9.98 8.67 30.20
CA THR A 137 -11.00 9.69 30.37
C THR A 137 -12.33 9.04 30.82
N LYS A 138 -12.90 9.55 31.93
CA LYS A 138 -14.25 9.22 32.45
C LYS A 138 -14.60 7.70 32.41
N ASN A 139 -13.76 6.89 33.06
CA ASN A 139 -13.92 5.44 33.23
C ASN A 139 -13.87 4.57 31.94
N LYS A 140 -13.39 5.11 30.82
CA LYS A 140 -13.15 4.35 29.58
C LYS A 140 -11.69 4.45 29.16
N TYR A 141 -11.23 3.50 28.34
CA TYR A 141 -9.90 3.55 27.74
C TYR A 141 -9.93 4.37 26.45
N GLN A 142 -9.07 5.39 26.34
CA GLN A 142 -8.87 6.17 25.12
C GLN A 142 -7.54 5.75 24.49
N CYS A 143 -7.57 5.27 23.24
CA CYS A 143 -6.38 4.73 22.58
C CYS A 143 -5.43 5.82 22.08
N LEU A 144 -4.14 5.50 21.95
CA LEU A 144 -3.11 6.42 21.45
C LEU A 144 -3.46 7.05 20.09
N THR A 145 -4.19 6.34 19.22
CA THR A 145 -4.64 6.87 17.93
C THR A 145 -5.77 7.91 18.07
N CYS A 146 -6.55 7.90 19.15
CA CYS A 146 -7.53 8.95 19.44
C CYS A 146 -6.85 10.15 20.12
N LEU A 147 -6.02 9.90 21.13
CA LEU A 147 -5.21 10.94 21.80
C LEU A 147 -4.40 11.72 20.77
N GLY A 148 -3.62 11.04 19.93
CA GLY A 148 -2.84 11.67 18.86
C GLY A 148 -3.66 12.27 17.71
N ILE A 149 -4.99 12.15 17.70
CA ILE A 149 -5.90 12.91 16.81
C ILE A 149 -6.45 14.16 17.51
N GLU A 150 -6.59 14.14 18.84
CA GLU A 150 -7.05 15.26 19.66
C GLU A 150 -5.89 16.22 20.04
N GLU A 151 -4.69 15.67 20.23
CA GLU A 151 -3.43 16.36 20.50
C GLU A 151 -2.72 16.89 19.23
N ASP A 152 -3.11 16.41 18.03
CA ASP A 152 -2.56 16.88 16.75
C ASP A 152 -3.16 18.24 16.36
N THR A 153 -2.63 19.27 17.04
CA THR A 153 -2.83 20.68 16.76
C THR A 153 -1.86 21.22 15.70
N ASP A 154 -1.07 20.35 15.06
CA ASP A 154 -0.16 20.77 13.99
C ASP A 154 -0.96 21.41 12.85
N LEU A 155 -0.43 22.50 12.30
CA LEU A 155 -0.94 23.16 11.09
C LEU A 155 -2.39 23.70 11.21
N GLN A 156 -2.93 23.96 12.41
CA GLN A 156 -4.29 24.52 12.58
C GLN A 156 -4.56 25.78 11.74
N ASP A 157 -3.55 26.62 11.48
CA ASP A 157 -3.67 27.83 10.65
C ASP A 157 -3.77 27.56 9.13
N ILE A 158 -3.56 26.32 8.64
CA ILE A 158 -3.59 26.05 7.20
C ILE A 158 -5.02 25.89 6.68
N LYS A 159 -5.33 26.59 5.59
CA LYS A 159 -6.61 26.47 4.89
C LYS A 159 -6.83 25.01 4.46
N GLN A 160 -8.01 24.44 4.75
CA GLN A 160 -8.36 23.04 4.42
C GLN A 160 -8.04 22.63 2.98
N ASN A 161 -8.23 23.50 1.99
CA ASN A 161 -7.88 23.21 0.58
C ASN A 161 -6.38 22.94 0.36
N VAL A 162 -5.51 23.49 1.21
CA VAL A 162 -4.06 23.24 1.21
C VAL A 162 -3.76 21.89 1.86
N LEU A 163 -4.38 21.58 3.01
CA LEU A 163 -4.32 20.26 3.66
C LEU A 163 -4.76 19.15 2.69
N ASN A 164 -5.90 19.32 2.02
CA ASN A 164 -6.40 18.42 0.99
C ASN A 164 -5.39 18.21 -0.16
N LYS A 165 -4.75 19.29 -0.65
CA LYS A 165 -3.74 19.23 -1.73
C LYS A 165 -2.48 18.46 -1.27
N LEU A 166 -2.04 18.66 -0.02
CA LEU A 166 -0.93 17.94 0.61
C LEU A 166 -1.22 16.43 0.73
N LEU A 167 -2.37 16.06 1.31
CA LEU A 167 -2.77 14.67 1.54
C LEU A 167 -3.01 13.91 0.22
N VAL A 168 -3.58 14.57 -0.79
CA VAL A 168 -3.71 13.99 -2.15
C VAL A 168 -2.35 13.75 -2.82
N MET A 169 -1.33 14.59 -2.54
CA MET A 169 0.04 14.34 -2.99
C MET A 169 0.66 13.12 -2.29
N VAL A 170 0.45 12.94 -0.97
CA VAL A 170 0.87 11.73 -0.24
C VAL A 170 0.19 10.48 -0.81
N CYS A 171 -1.15 10.48 -0.97
CA CYS A 171 -1.87 9.37 -1.61
C CYS A 171 -1.37 9.06 -3.04
N THR A 172 -0.95 10.08 -3.79
CA THR A 172 -0.38 9.89 -5.13
C THR A 172 0.97 9.17 -5.05
N LEU A 173 1.84 9.55 -4.11
CA LEU A 173 3.14 8.88 -3.89
C LEU A 173 2.97 7.43 -3.42
N LEU A 174 2.11 7.19 -2.43
CA LEU A 174 1.83 5.85 -1.92
C LEU A 174 1.22 4.96 -3.03
N ARG A 175 0.31 5.49 -3.85
CA ARG A 175 -0.24 4.75 -5.00
C ARG A 175 0.80 4.51 -6.09
N ASP A 176 1.66 5.47 -6.39
CA ASP A 176 2.65 5.33 -7.44
C ASP A 176 3.79 4.36 -7.04
N LYS A 177 4.06 4.18 -5.74
CA LYS A 177 5.03 3.20 -5.19
C LYS A 177 4.42 1.82 -4.88
N TYR A 178 3.21 1.77 -4.31
CA TYR A 178 2.59 0.54 -3.79
C TYR A 178 1.31 0.11 -4.52
N GLY A 179 0.65 1.00 -5.25
CA GLY A 179 -0.65 0.78 -5.89
C GLY A 179 -0.66 -0.18 -7.08
N ALA A 180 0.49 -0.76 -7.45
CA ALA A 180 0.53 -1.92 -8.35
C ALA A 180 0.19 -3.24 -7.62
N LEU A 181 0.51 -3.31 -6.32
CA LEU A 181 0.36 -4.51 -5.48
C LEU A 181 -0.84 -4.37 -4.54
N LEU A 182 -1.07 -3.16 -3.99
CA LEU A 182 -2.16 -2.84 -3.06
C LEU A 182 -3.45 -2.34 -3.75
N ARG A 183 -3.81 -2.91 -4.91
CA ARG A 183 -5.12 -2.64 -5.55
C ARG A 183 -6.21 -3.40 -4.78
N SER A 184 -7.25 -2.69 -4.37
CA SER A 184 -8.26 -3.13 -3.38
C SER A 184 -8.91 -4.49 -3.64
N SER A 185 -9.01 -4.92 -4.91
CA SER A 185 -9.58 -6.22 -5.29
C SER A 185 -8.53 -7.35 -5.35
N SER A 186 -7.28 -7.06 -5.75
CA SER A 186 -6.23 -8.09 -5.83
C SER A 186 -5.50 -8.28 -4.51
N SER A 187 -5.34 -7.21 -3.71
CA SER A 187 -4.74 -7.28 -2.37
C SER A 187 -5.69 -7.84 -1.30
N LEU A 188 -6.86 -8.34 -1.69
CA LEU A 188 -7.77 -9.15 -0.86
C LEU A 188 -8.24 -10.42 -1.62
N SER A 189 -7.50 -10.82 -2.66
CA SER A 189 -7.63 -12.14 -3.28
C SER A 189 -6.57 -13.07 -2.69
N ARG A 190 -6.97 -14.29 -2.32
CA ARG A 190 -6.09 -15.35 -1.82
C ARG A 190 -6.21 -16.56 -2.77
N PRO A 191 -5.20 -16.83 -3.63
CA PRO A 191 -5.24 -17.99 -4.50
C PRO A 191 -5.17 -19.27 -3.66
N VAL A 192 -6.13 -20.17 -3.83
CA VAL A 192 -6.17 -21.44 -3.07
C VAL A 192 -5.32 -22.47 -3.82
N ASN A 193 -3.99 -22.34 -3.67
CA ASN A 193 -3.00 -23.18 -4.34
C ASN A 193 -3.01 -24.63 -3.79
N ILE A 194 -3.85 -25.49 -4.37
CA ILE A 194 -3.94 -26.92 -4.00
C ILE A 194 -2.84 -27.70 -4.72
N GLY A 195 -1.77 -28.02 -4.00
CA GLY A 195 -0.63 -28.76 -4.52
C GLY A 195 -0.86 -30.28 -4.66
N VAL A 196 -1.19 -30.73 -5.87
CA VAL A 196 -0.59 -31.94 -6.44
C VAL A 196 0.05 -31.52 -7.77
N PRO A 197 1.32 -31.90 -8.07
CA PRO A 197 1.97 -31.52 -9.32
C PRO A 197 1.12 -31.88 -10.54
N GLY A 198 0.80 -30.87 -11.37
CA GLY A 198 0.01 -31.03 -12.60
C GLY A 198 -1.49 -30.73 -12.51
N ALA A 199 -2.03 -30.34 -11.35
CA ALA A 199 -3.46 -30.03 -11.22
C ALA A 199 -3.75 -28.75 -10.41
N ILE A 200 -3.53 -27.58 -11.03
CA ILE A 200 -4.03 -26.30 -10.47
C ILE A 200 -5.54 -26.28 -10.63
N LEU A 201 -6.27 -26.50 -9.54
CA LEU A 201 -7.72 -26.40 -9.51
C LEU A 201 -8.11 -24.96 -9.16
N ASP A 202 -8.31 -24.12 -10.19
CA ASP A 202 -8.67 -22.72 -9.99
C ASP A 202 -10.09 -22.59 -9.40
N ILE A 203 -10.13 -22.33 -8.10
CA ILE A 203 -11.31 -22.00 -7.30
C ILE A 203 -11.36 -20.48 -7.04
N SER A 204 -10.33 -19.73 -7.45
CA SER A 204 -9.90 -18.52 -6.74
C SER A 204 -9.42 -17.39 -7.67
N THR A 205 -10.37 -16.62 -8.19
CA THR A 205 -10.15 -15.20 -8.52
C THR A 205 -11.37 -14.35 -8.13
N ASP A 206 -12.53 -14.58 -8.75
CA ASP A 206 -13.70 -13.70 -8.58
C ASP A 206 -14.63 -14.08 -7.40
N GLY A 207 -14.47 -15.28 -6.82
CA GLY A 207 -15.38 -15.85 -5.82
C GLY A 207 -14.97 -15.70 -4.35
N GLU A 208 -13.89 -14.98 -4.04
CA GLU A 208 -13.27 -14.95 -2.70
C GLU A 208 -13.77 -13.80 -1.79
N ALA A 209 -14.35 -12.75 -2.38
CA ALA A 209 -14.66 -11.49 -1.68
C ALA A 209 -15.62 -11.63 -0.48
N TRP A 210 -16.41 -12.71 -0.39
CA TRP A 210 -17.28 -12.97 0.76
C TRP A 210 -16.49 -13.17 2.07
N ARG A 211 -15.19 -13.48 2.03
CA ARG A 211 -14.34 -13.55 3.24
C ARG A 211 -14.17 -12.17 3.90
N ILE A 212 -14.16 -11.10 3.10
CA ILE A 212 -13.76 -9.75 3.54
C ILE A 212 -14.63 -9.21 4.68
N PRO A 213 -15.98 -9.24 4.63
CA PRO A 213 -16.83 -8.72 5.72
C PRO A 213 -16.68 -9.47 7.04
N TYR A 214 -16.21 -10.72 7.02
CA TYR A 214 -15.97 -11.48 8.24
C TYR A 214 -14.69 -11.04 8.93
N PHE A 215 -13.63 -10.66 8.21
CA PHE A 215 -12.34 -10.26 8.81
C PHE A 215 -12.18 -8.75 9.01
N ILE A 216 -12.71 -7.94 8.11
CA ILE A 216 -12.43 -6.50 8.04
C ILE A 216 -13.65 -5.71 8.52
N HIS A 217 -13.57 -5.20 9.75
CA HIS A 217 -14.60 -4.34 10.35
C HIS A 217 -14.70 -3.00 9.59
N LYS A 218 -13.60 -2.23 9.51
CA LYS A 218 -13.52 -0.96 8.76
C LYS A 218 -12.65 -1.11 7.51
N SER A 219 -13.26 -1.08 6.33
CA SER A 219 -12.52 -1.02 5.06
C SER A 219 -11.82 0.33 4.88
N SER A 220 -10.54 0.27 4.50
CA SER A 220 -9.71 1.42 4.11
C SER A 220 -8.82 0.98 2.93
N ASP A 221 -8.57 1.88 1.98
CA ASP A 221 -7.58 1.72 0.90
C ASP A 221 -7.07 3.10 0.44
N ILE A 222 -6.02 3.10 -0.40
CA ILE A 222 -5.36 4.35 -0.86
C ILE A 222 -6.30 5.21 -1.71
N ALA A 223 -7.25 4.61 -2.45
CA ALA A 223 -8.22 5.34 -3.27
C ALA A 223 -9.29 6.03 -2.41
N LYS A 224 -9.75 5.35 -1.35
CA LYS A 224 -10.65 5.89 -0.33
C LYS A 224 -9.98 7.01 0.47
N MET A 225 -8.73 6.83 0.89
CA MET A 225 -7.94 7.93 1.49
C MET A 225 -7.82 9.13 0.53
N ALA A 226 -7.55 8.90 -0.76
CA ALA A 226 -7.52 9.96 -1.76
C ALA A 226 -8.90 10.62 -2.02
N SER A 227 -10.01 9.92 -1.79
CA SER A 227 -11.36 10.49 -1.85
C SER A 227 -11.67 11.33 -0.60
N ASN A 228 -11.43 10.77 0.58
CA ASN A 228 -11.58 11.44 1.87
C ASN A 228 -10.78 12.76 1.90
N ALA A 229 -9.53 12.74 1.42
CA ALA A 229 -8.68 13.92 1.29
C ALA A 229 -9.19 14.97 0.28
N LYS A 230 -9.94 14.58 -0.75
CA LYS A 230 -10.62 15.53 -1.67
C LYS A 230 -11.91 16.08 -1.08
N GLN A 231 -12.57 15.31 -0.21
CA GLN A 231 -13.86 15.61 0.41
C GLN A 231 -13.73 16.35 1.76
N SER A 232 -12.52 16.83 2.11
CA SER A 232 -12.23 17.52 3.39
C SER A 232 -12.57 16.69 4.64
N VAL A 233 -12.49 15.36 4.56
CA VAL A 233 -12.84 14.46 5.68
C VAL A 233 -11.76 14.46 6.77
N TYR A 234 -10.51 14.76 6.43
CA TYR A 234 -9.38 14.83 7.36
C TYR A 234 -9.17 16.26 7.84
N THR A 235 -9.32 16.50 9.15
CA THR A 235 -9.06 17.81 9.78
C THR A 235 -7.61 17.99 10.19
N ASN A 236 -6.87 16.90 10.42
CA ASN A 236 -5.44 16.91 10.74
C ASN A 236 -4.70 15.70 10.15
N LEU A 237 -3.38 15.64 10.36
CA LEU A 237 -2.51 14.63 9.74
C LEU A 237 -2.66 13.26 10.40
N SER A 238 -2.88 13.21 11.71
CA SER A 238 -3.05 11.98 12.47
C SER A 238 -4.32 11.21 12.06
N GLN A 239 -5.41 11.88 11.65
CA GLN A 239 -6.59 11.17 11.10
C GLN A 239 -6.27 10.44 9.78
N PHE A 240 -5.44 11.04 8.93
CA PHE A 240 -4.97 10.42 7.68
C PHE A 240 -4.01 9.26 7.97
N GLU A 241 -3.09 9.43 8.93
CA GLU A 241 -2.19 8.37 9.39
C GLU A 241 -2.98 7.18 9.97
N ALA A 242 -4.01 7.45 10.76
CA ALA A 242 -4.88 6.45 11.36
C ALA A 242 -5.68 5.63 10.32
N ASP A 243 -6.07 6.22 9.19
CA ASP A 243 -6.67 5.49 8.07
C ASP A 243 -5.63 4.69 7.27
N CYS A 244 -4.37 5.13 7.22
CA CYS A 244 -3.25 4.38 6.65
C CYS A 244 -2.92 3.13 7.50
N GLN A 245 -2.81 3.29 8.81
CA GLN A 245 -2.64 2.19 9.77
C GLN A 245 -3.79 1.16 9.67
N THR A 246 -5.01 1.62 9.37
CA THR A 246 -6.16 0.75 9.13
C THR A 246 -5.98 -0.14 7.88
N ILE A 247 -5.27 0.33 6.83
CA ILE A 247 -4.91 -0.51 5.68
C ILE A 247 -3.96 -1.63 6.11
N VAL A 248 -2.93 -1.32 6.91
CA VAL A 248 -1.98 -2.34 7.41
C VAL A 248 -2.70 -3.38 8.26
N HIS A 249 -3.56 -2.94 9.19
CA HIS A 249 -4.35 -3.84 10.04
C HIS A 249 -5.18 -4.83 9.19
N ASN A 250 -5.92 -4.32 8.20
CA ASN A 250 -6.73 -5.14 7.30
C ASN A 250 -5.90 -6.15 6.51
N ILE A 251 -4.76 -5.74 5.96
CA ILE A 251 -3.86 -6.61 5.19
C ILE A 251 -3.25 -7.70 6.09
N VAL A 252 -2.81 -7.35 7.30
CA VAL A 252 -2.25 -8.32 8.24
C VAL A 252 -3.28 -9.37 8.66
N ILE A 253 -4.51 -8.96 9.02
CA ILE A 253 -5.57 -9.91 9.39
C ILE A 253 -5.86 -10.88 8.24
N PHE A 254 -5.90 -10.38 7.00
CA PHE A 254 -6.34 -11.15 5.83
C PHE A 254 -5.25 -12.03 5.21
N HIS A 255 -3.99 -11.61 5.19
CA HIS A 255 -2.90 -12.39 4.58
C HIS A 255 -2.06 -13.18 5.59
N GLY A 256 -1.97 -12.73 6.84
CA GLY A 256 -1.14 -13.31 7.90
C GLY A 256 0.00 -12.37 8.31
N LEU A 257 0.48 -12.54 9.55
CA LEU A 257 1.43 -11.64 10.20
C LEU A 257 2.81 -11.57 9.50
N HIS A 258 3.19 -12.63 8.79
CA HIS A 258 4.49 -12.80 8.14
C HIS A 258 4.38 -12.89 6.61
N SER A 259 3.33 -12.29 6.02
CA SER A 259 3.14 -12.24 4.58
C SER A 259 3.88 -11.07 3.93
N ASP A 260 4.39 -11.25 2.70
CA ASP A 260 5.07 -10.18 1.95
C ASP A 260 4.21 -8.92 1.82
N LEU A 261 2.89 -9.11 1.66
CA LEU A 261 1.91 -8.02 1.61
C LEU A 261 1.79 -7.27 2.94
N ALA A 262 1.89 -7.96 4.08
CA ALA A 262 1.93 -7.31 5.39
C ALA A 262 3.19 -6.47 5.57
N ASP A 263 4.37 -6.96 5.18
CA ASP A 263 5.61 -6.20 5.29
C ASP A 263 5.70 -5.03 4.30
N LEU A 264 5.15 -5.21 3.08
CA LEU A 264 4.94 -4.12 2.14
C LEU A 264 3.97 -3.05 2.70
N ALA A 265 2.88 -3.46 3.34
CA ALA A 265 1.93 -2.54 3.96
C ALA A 265 2.54 -1.80 5.16
N ARG A 266 3.33 -2.48 6.00
CA ARG A 266 4.13 -1.84 7.07
C ARG A 266 5.12 -0.83 6.50
N GLN A 267 5.77 -1.13 5.36
CA GLN A 267 6.64 -0.18 4.69
C GLN A 267 5.87 1.03 4.15
N MET A 268 4.71 0.82 3.50
CA MET A 268 3.82 1.90 3.06
C MET A 268 3.40 2.82 4.21
N ALA A 269 3.09 2.27 5.39
CA ALA A 269 2.77 3.09 6.56
C ALA A 269 3.98 3.88 7.09
N ARG A 270 5.18 3.27 7.16
CA ARG A 270 6.41 4.00 7.53
C ARG A 270 6.71 5.15 6.56
N ASP A 271 6.59 4.89 5.25
CA ASP A 271 6.73 5.91 4.21
C ASP A 271 5.68 7.02 4.35
N CYS A 272 4.41 6.66 4.63
CA CYS A 272 3.34 7.60 4.91
C CYS A 272 3.69 8.53 6.09
N SER A 273 4.06 7.97 7.24
CA SER A 273 4.48 8.75 8.42
C SER A 273 5.69 9.66 8.10
N ASN A 274 6.63 9.23 7.26
CA ASN A 274 7.78 10.02 6.84
C ASN A 274 7.41 11.19 5.90
N GLU A 275 6.42 11.04 5.02
CA GLU A 275 5.89 12.17 4.24
C GLU A 275 5.07 13.13 5.12
N LEU A 276 4.29 12.61 6.08
CA LEU A 276 3.55 13.44 7.04
C LEU A 276 4.51 14.26 7.95
N LYS A 277 5.63 13.68 8.41
CA LYS A 277 6.67 14.43 9.14
C LYS A 277 7.24 15.60 8.33
N GLN A 278 7.48 15.43 7.02
CA GLN A 278 7.93 16.54 6.16
C GLN A 278 6.87 17.64 6.00
N ILE A 279 5.59 17.28 6.02
CA ILE A 279 4.47 18.24 6.00
C ILE A 279 4.38 19.00 7.33
N ARG A 280 4.62 18.33 8.48
CA ARG A 280 4.75 18.95 9.81
C ARG A 280 5.90 19.95 9.84
N TRP A 281 7.11 19.56 9.42
CA TRP A 281 8.28 20.45 9.42
C TRP A 281 8.11 21.71 8.56
N CYS A 282 7.66 21.56 7.30
CA CYS A 282 7.22 22.71 6.50
C CYS A 282 6.36 22.29 5.30
N HIS A 283 5.04 22.38 5.48
CA HIS A 283 4.05 22.17 4.43
C HIS A 283 4.30 23.03 3.17
N THR A 284 4.82 24.25 3.31
CA THR A 284 5.11 25.14 2.17
C THR A 284 6.32 24.66 1.36
N CYS A 285 7.39 24.21 2.00
CA CYS A 285 8.52 23.57 1.31
C CYS A 285 8.10 22.23 0.69
N TYR A 286 7.26 21.44 1.37
CA TYR A 286 6.70 20.21 0.79
C TYR A 286 5.85 20.51 -0.46
N LEU A 287 5.01 21.55 -0.50
CA LEU A 287 4.32 21.96 -1.74
C LEU A 287 5.30 22.42 -2.82
N ALA A 288 6.34 23.18 -2.45
CA ALA A 288 7.33 23.70 -3.37
C ALA A 288 8.18 22.61 -4.07
N THR A 289 8.22 21.38 -3.55
CA THR A 289 9.03 20.28 -4.14
C THR A 289 8.29 18.96 -4.35
N GLY A 290 7.14 18.79 -3.70
CA GLY A 290 6.60 17.49 -3.31
C GLY A 290 6.29 16.52 -4.45
N GLY A 291 6.70 15.27 -4.24
CA GLY A 291 6.36 14.11 -5.06
C GLY A 291 7.11 13.95 -6.38
N GLY A 292 8.24 14.65 -6.58
CA GLY A 292 9.21 14.42 -7.66
C GLY A 292 8.77 14.78 -9.09
N LYS A 293 7.46 14.77 -9.38
CA LYS A 293 6.90 15.09 -10.70
C LYS A 293 6.75 16.60 -10.87
N ASN A 294 7.23 17.13 -11.99
CA ASN A 294 7.21 18.56 -12.35
C ASN A 294 7.89 19.50 -11.34
N VAL A 295 9.20 19.33 -11.12
CA VAL A 295 10.04 20.32 -10.39
C VAL A 295 10.19 21.64 -11.18
N ARG A 296 10.32 21.57 -12.52
CA ARG A 296 10.68 22.68 -13.44
C ARG A 296 9.74 23.91 -13.47
N ARG A 297 8.63 23.93 -12.72
CA ARG A 297 7.70 25.07 -12.62
C ARG A 297 7.51 25.57 -11.17
N ARG A 298 8.23 25.02 -10.19
CA ARG A 298 7.97 25.31 -8.77
C ARG A 298 8.78 26.49 -8.27
N LYS A 299 8.26 27.15 -7.23
CA LYS A 299 8.74 28.43 -6.71
C LYS A 299 9.50 28.22 -5.39
N PHE A 300 10.56 27.42 -5.40
CA PHE A 300 11.33 27.12 -4.18
C PHE A 300 12.01 28.38 -3.58
N TYR A 301 12.24 29.40 -4.42
CA TYR A 301 12.57 30.77 -3.99
C TYR A 301 11.50 31.46 -3.13
N LYS A 302 10.26 30.95 -2.95
CA LYS A 302 9.30 31.60 -2.06
C LYS A 302 9.75 31.52 -0.58
N PRO A 303 9.52 32.59 0.22
CA PRO A 303 9.65 32.55 1.67
C PRO A 303 8.60 31.59 2.26
N CYS A 304 8.95 31.00 3.39
CA CYS A 304 8.03 30.27 4.26
C CYS A 304 7.65 31.19 5.44
N HIS A 305 6.79 30.72 6.33
CA HIS A 305 6.50 31.40 7.60
C HIS A 305 6.58 30.40 8.75
N PRO A 306 7.53 30.55 9.70
CA PRO A 306 8.68 31.46 9.64
C PRO A 306 9.60 31.20 8.41
N PRO A 307 10.48 32.14 8.04
CA PRO A 307 11.53 31.87 7.06
C PRO A 307 12.53 30.83 7.59
N HIS A 308 13.03 29.96 6.71
CA HIS A 308 14.04 28.95 7.07
C HIS A 308 15.43 29.57 7.22
N GLU A 309 16.26 29.04 8.13
CA GLU A 309 17.69 29.31 8.16
C GLU A 309 18.31 28.92 6.81
N LEU A 310 19.23 29.77 6.33
CA LEU A 310 19.96 29.58 5.08
C LEU A 310 21.41 29.30 5.41
N VAL A 311 21.97 28.26 4.79
CA VAL A 311 23.36 27.83 4.98
C VAL A 311 24.00 27.48 3.63
N PHE A 312 25.33 27.54 3.57
CA PHE A 312 26.07 26.72 2.61
C PHE A 312 26.42 25.40 3.27
N ALA A 313 26.15 24.28 2.60
CA ALA A 313 26.39 22.94 3.14
C ALA A 313 27.06 22.04 2.11
N LYS A 314 27.80 21.05 2.59
CA LYS A 314 28.35 19.96 1.76
C LYS A 314 27.82 18.61 2.23
N GLU A 315 27.51 17.74 1.28
CA GLU A 315 27.01 16.38 1.54
C GLU A 315 28.09 15.44 2.08
N SER A 316 29.35 15.64 1.66
CA SER A 316 30.51 14.86 2.10
C SER A 316 31.74 15.76 2.21
N LYS A 317 32.82 15.27 2.82
CA LYS A 317 34.08 16.02 2.97
C LYS A 317 34.73 16.44 1.63
N SER A 318 34.43 15.75 0.54
CA SER A 318 34.92 16.03 -0.82
C SER A 318 33.85 16.64 -1.76
N SER A 319 32.62 16.86 -1.27
CA SER A 319 31.60 17.58 -2.01
C SER A 319 31.80 19.10 -1.88
N PRO A 320 31.70 19.89 -2.97
CA PRO A 320 31.74 21.35 -2.86
C PRO A 320 30.52 21.88 -2.10
N TYR A 321 30.62 23.08 -1.54
CA TYR A 321 29.52 23.72 -0.82
C TYR A 321 28.41 24.22 -1.76
N TRP A 322 27.15 23.87 -1.44
CA TRP A 322 25.95 24.32 -2.12
C TRP A 322 25.03 25.11 -1.16
N PRO A 323 24.32 26.15 -1.65
CA PRO A 323 23.34 26.85 -0.84
C PRO A 323 22.12 25.97 -0.56
N ALA A 324 21.62 26.00 0.68
CA ALA A 324 20.48 25.22 1.15
C ALA A 324 19.58 25.99 2.13
N LYS A 325 18.36 25.49 2.31
CA LYS A 325 17.49 25.80 3.45
C LYS A 325 17.61 24.71 4.51
N VAL A 326 17.67 25.07 5.79
CA VAL A 326 17.47 24.14 6.91
C VAL A 326 15.97 23.94 7.10
N ILE A 327 15.50 22.70 6.92
CA ILE A 327 14.08 22.34 7.05
C ILE A 327 13.75 21.89 8.47
N HIS A 328 14.67 21.16 9.11
CA HIS A 328 14.57 20.68 10.48
C HIS A 328 15.97 20.45 11.08
N GLU A 329 16.07 20.44 12.40
CA GLU A 329 17.28 20.17 13.17
C GLU A 329 16.94 19.16 14.29
N GLU A 330 17.75 18.10 14.39
CA GLU A 330 17.62 17.03 15.39
C GLU A 330 19.03 16.49 15.67
N ASP A 331 19.47 16.52 16.93
CA ASP A 331 20.77 16.01 17.41
C ASP A 331 22.01 16.47 16.59
N ASP A 332 22.20 17.79 16.50
CA ASP A 332 23.26 18.49 15.74
C ASP A 332 23.35 18.10 14.25
N LYS A 333 22.26 17.55 13.71
CA LYS A 333 22.13 17.15 12.31
C LYS A 333 20.94 17.87 11.68
N LEU A 334 21.22 18.55 10.58
CA LEU A 334 20.29 19.38 9.85
C LEU A 334 19.70 18.59 8.67
N ASP A 335 18.37 18.47 8.61
CA ASP A 335 17.66 18.06 7.40
C ASP A 335 17.61 19.27 6.47
N ILE A 336 18.44 19.25 5.43
CA ILE A 336 18.63 20.40 4.54
C ILE A 336 18.09 20.12 3.14
N ARG A 337 17.74 21.19 2.44
CA ARG A 337 17.32 21.12 1.04
C ARG A 337 18.01 22.15 0.18
N PHE A 338 18.77 21.69 -0.81
CA PHE A 338 19.58 22.53 -1.68
C PHE A 338 18.73 23.34 -2.67
N PHE A 339 19.22 24.52 -3.05
CA PHE A 339 18.65 25.31 -4.16
C PHE A 339 19.05 24.72 -5.52
N GLY A 340 18.24 25.01 -6.54
CA GLY A 340 18.47 24.55 -7.91
C GLY A 340 18.27 23.04 -8.16
N GLY A 341 18.46 22.65 -9.44
CA GLY A 341 18.44 21.25 -9.88
C GLY A 341 17.13 20.52 -9.58
N THR A 342 17.19 19.56 -8.65
CA THR A 342 16.08 18.71 -8.19
C THR A 342 15.54 19.12 -6.81
N HIS A 343 16.12 20.14 -6.17
CA HIS A 343 15.96 20.42 -4.73
C HIS A 343 16.21 19.19 -3.87
N PHE A 344 17.40 18.59 -4.09
CA PHE A 344 17.88 17.43 -3.35
C PHE A 344 17.86 17.70 -1.84
N ARG A 345 17.42 16.70 -1.08
CA ARG A 345 17.29 16.71 0.38
C ARG A 345 18.23 15.67 0.94
N THR A 346 18.99 16.03 1.96
CA THR A 346 19.87 15.12 2.70
C THR A 346 20.02 15.59 4.14
N ARG A 347 20.46 14.71 5.04
CA ARG A 347 20.76 15.06 6.43
C ARG A 347 22.25 15.27 6.57
N VAL A 348 22.68 16.48 6.88
CA VAL A 348 24.09 16.82 7.13
C VAL A 348 24.33 17.03 8.61
N ASP A 349 25.55 16.75 9.05
CA ASP A 349 26.08 17.16 10.34
C ASP A 349 26.33 18.68 10.34
N ARG A 350 26.03 19.40 11.43
CA ARG A 350 26.13 20.87 11.46
C ARG A 350 27.56 21.35 11.20
N SER A 351 28.59 20.55 11.53
CA SER A 351 30.00 20.82 11.20
C SER A 351 30.32 20.86 9.69
N ASN A 352 29.42 20.35 8.83
CA ASN A 352 29.53 20.43 7.37
C ASN A 352 28.74 21.60 6.76
N THR A 353 28.32 22.56 7.60
CA THR A 353 27.62 23.78 7.19
C THR A 353 28.37 25.05 7.60
N VAL A 354 28.19 26.12 6.84
CA VAL A 354 28.65 27.48 7.17
C VAL A 354 27.54 28.50 6.89
N PRO A 355 27.50 29.65 7.61
CA PRO A 355 26.45 30.65 7.43
C PRO A 355 26.34 31.16 5.99
N ILE A 356 25.13 31.51 5.55
CA ILE A 356 24.92 32.07 4.19
C ILE A 356 25.61 33.42 3.93
N THR A 357 26.12 34.06 4.99
CA THR A 357 26.91 35.30 4.95
C THR A 357 28.39 35.06 4.62
N THR A 358 28.88 33.82 4.66
CA THR A 358 30.26 33.47 4.27
C THR A 358 30.52 33.85 2.81
N ASN A 359 31.66 34.52 2.56
CA ASN A 359 32.04 34.90 1.19
C ASN A 359 32.23 33.64 0.33
N VAL A 360 31.46 33.54 -0.76
CA VAL A 360 31.48 32.43 -1.72
C VAL A 360 32.90 32.08 -2.20
N THR A 361 33.78 33.06 -2.33
CA THR A 361 35.17 32.89 -2.80
C THR A 361 36.09 32.26 -1.75
N ALA A 362 35.68 32.25 -0.48
CA ALA A 362 36.40 31.61 0.62
C ALA A 362 35.91 30.17 0.90
N LEU A 363 34.93 29.67 0.14
CA LEU A 363 34.47 28.28 0.24
C LEU A 363 35.49 27.34 -0.41
N GLN A 364 35.88 26.28 0.30
CA GLN A 364 36.77 25.25 -0.23
C GLN A 364 36.15 24.54 -1.46
N ASP A 365 37.02 24.11 -2.38
CA ASP A 365 36.69 23.38 -3.61
C ASP A 365 35.65 24.06 -4.53
N PHE A 366 35.56 25.39 -4.44
CA PHE A 366 34.61 26.19 -5.20
C PHE A 366 34.82 26.11 -6.72
N LYS A 367 33.88 25.44 -7.41
CA LYS A 367 33.81 25.38 -8.87
C LYS A 367 32.47 25.94 -9.36
N ARG A 368 32.49 27.10 -10.04
CA ARG A 368 31.32 27.74 -10.68
C ARG A 368 30.80 26.92 -11.87
N THR A 369 30.15 25.81 -11.57
CA THR A 369 29.36 25.06 -12.56
C THR A 369 28.10 25.82 -12.94
N GLY A 370 27.58 25.61 -14.16
CA GLY A 370 26.34 26.23 -14.61
C GLY A 370 25.10 25.81 -13.79
N SER A 371 25.17 24.69 -13.07
CA SER A 371 24.17 24.27 -12.08
C SER A 371 24.33 25.02 -10.76
N TRP A 372 25.55 25.22 -10.26
CA TRP A 372 25.80 25.99 -9.03
C TRP A 372 25.36 27.45 -9.18
N ASN A 373 25.70 28.11 -10.30
CA ASN A 373 25.26 29.48 -10.56
C ASN A 373 23.72 29.61 -10.53
N ARG A 374 22.99 28.65 -11.11
CA ARG A 374 21.51 28.63 -11.09
C ARG A 374 20.93 28.42 -9.69
N ALA A 375 21.59 27.64 -8.83
CA ALA A 375 21.20 27.50 -7.42
C ALA A 375 21.43 28.82 -6.66
N TYR A 376 22.54 29.51 -6.93
CA TYR A 376 22.85 30.80 -6.33
C TYR A 376 21.92 31.95 -6.82
N ASP A 377 21.55 31.95 -8.10
CA ASP A 377 20.52 32.85 -8.65
C ASP A 377 19.17 32.66 -7.94
N GLU A 378 18.82 31.42 -7.57
CA GLU A 378 17.59 31.09 -6.87
C GLU A 378 17.64 31.50 -5.39
N LEU A 379 18.77 31.26 -4.70
CA LEU A 379 19.04 31.80 -3.37
C LEU A 379 18.92 33.33 -3.35
N THR A 380 19.53 34.02 -4.32
CA THR A 380 19.51 35.48 -4.40
C THR A 380 18.08 36.00 -4.59
N LYS A 381 17.27 35.33 -5.42
CA LYS A 381 15.83 35.61 -5.55
C LYS A 381 15.08 35.35 -4.24
N HIS A 382 15.42 34.27 -3.53
CA HIS A 382 14.82 33.93 -2.25
C HIS A 382 15.07 35.00 -1.18
N GLN A 383 16.32 35.40 -0.97
CA GLN A 383 16.70 36.47 -0.04
C GLN A 383 15.98 37.79 -0.37
N ASN A 384 15.87 38.14 -1.66
CA ASN A 384 15.13 39.32 -2.10
C ASN A 384 13.60 39.23 -1.89
N PHE A 385 13.01 38.03 -1.81
CA PHE A 385 11.61 37.85 -1.41
C PHE A 385 11.42 37.81 0.10
N VAL A 386 12.39 37.31 0.88
CA VAL A 386 12.37 37.37 2.35
C VAL A 386 12.35 38.84 2.80
N LYS A 387 13.32 39.65 2.33
CA LYS A 387 13.37 41.09 2.60
C LYS A 387 12.06 41.81 2.29
N LYS A 388 11.45 41.55 1.13
CA LYS A 388 10.17 42.18 0.76
C LYS A 388 8.98 41.78 1.63
N VAL A 389 9.04 40.65 2.33
CA VAL A 389 8.04 40.26 3.35
C VAL A 389 8.32 40.99 4.66
N GLU A 390 9.58 41.09 5.07
CA GLU A 390 10.03 41.84 6.26
C GLU A 390 9.73 43.35 6.13
N GLU A 391 9.95 43.91 4.94
CA GLU A 391 9.60 45.29 4.53
C GLU A 391 8.07 45.51 4.35
N GLY A 392 7.23 44.53 4.68
CA GLY A 392 5.76 44.59 4.56
C GLY A 392 5.21 44.74 3.12
N THR A 393 6.08 44.91 2.14
CA THR A 393 5.75 45.32 0.76
C THR A 393 5.29 44.14 -0.11
N TYR A 394 5.50 42.90 0.34
CA TYR A 394 4.99 41.68 -0.29
C TYR A 394 4.08 40.90 0.66
N GLN A 395 2.77 41.16 0.60
CA GLN A 395 1.79 40.25 1.19
C GLN A 395 1.90 38.88 0.49
N SER A 396 2.34 37.86 1.23
CA SER A 396 2.44 36.49 0.72
C SER A 396 1.05 35.87 0.59
N SER A 397 0.36 36.21 -0.51
CA SER A 397 -1.00 35.76 -0.77
C SER A 397 -1.05 34.23 -0.89
N SER A 398 -1.63 33.59 0.13
CA SER A 398 -2.09 32.19 0.10
C SER A 398 -3.38 32.05 -0.71
N SER A 399 -3.45 32.77 -1.83
CA SER A 399 -4.62 33.02 -2.67
C SER A 399 -4.20 33.64 -4.01
N SER A 400 -3.83 32.78 -4.97
CA SER A 400 -3.88 33.12 -6.39
C SER A 400 -4.38 31.88 -7.14
N SER A 401 -5.58 31.99 -7.70
CA SER A 401 -6.33 30.91 -8.35
C SER A 401 -5.49 30.11 -9.35
N ASP A 402 -5.33 28.80 -9.12
CA ASP A 402 -4.93 27.84 -10.15
C ASP A 402 -6.14 27.60 -11.09
N SER A 403 -6.53 28.62 -11.86
CA SER A 403 -7.68 28.58 -12.78
C SER A 403 -7.23 28.80 -14.22
N ASP A 404 -7.34 27.73 -15.00
CA ASP A 404 -7.07 27.59 -16.45
C ASP A 404 -5.62 27.82 -16.94
N ASP A 405 -5.09 26.78 -17.59
CA ASP A 405 -4.20 26.90 -18.76
C ASP A 405 -4.34 25.60 -19.59
N SER A 406 -5.51 25.47 -20.23
CA SER A 406 -5.93 24.27 -20.94
C SER A 406 -5.33 24.17 -22.35
N ILE A 407 -4.31 23.32 -22.50
CA ILE A 407 -3.86 22.64 -23.74
C ILE A 407 -3.87 23.51 -25.02
N LYS A 408 -2.71 24.11 -25.35
CA LYS A 408 -2.38 24.50 -26.73
C LYS A 408 -0.92 24.24 -27.08
N SER A 409 -0.62 22.98 -27.37
CA SER A 409 0.61 22.57 -28.05
C SER A 409 0.44 22.66 -29.58
N GLU A 410 1.49 23.12 -30.26
CA GLU A 410 1.72 23.00 -31.70
C GLU A 410 0.72 23.65 -32.68
N LYS A 411 1.12 24.82 -33.20
CA LYS A 411 1.44 24.95 -34.64
C LYS A 411 2.29 26.20 -34.89
N SER A 412 3.48 26.00 -35.46
CA SER A 412 4.34 27.08 -35.96
C SER A 412 5.00 26.65 -37.27
N LEU A 413 4.30 26.89 -38.38
CA LEU A 413 4.87 26.92 -39.73
C LEU A 413 4.43 28.21 -40.40
N LYS A 414 5.32 28.78 -41.22
CA LYS A 414 5.28 30.20 -41.60
C LYS A 414 4.32 30.47 -42.77
N SER A 415 3.40 31.40 -42.53
CA SER A 415 3.15 32.59 -43.37
C SER A 415 3.29 32.47 -44.90
N LEU A 416 2.14 32.44 -45.58
CA LEU A 416 1.89 33.24 -46.80
C LEU A 416 0.49 33.89 -46.66
N LYS A 417 0.27 35.07 -47.28
CA LYS A 417 -0.94 35.90 -47.07
C LYS A 417 -1.29 36.77 -48.28
N SER A 418 -2.31 36.37 -49.05
CA SER A 418 -2.96 37.12 -50.13
C SER A 418 -4.13 36.26 -50.68
N GLU A 419 -5.33 36.74 -51.03
CA GLU A 419 -6.01 38.05 -50.92
C GLU A 419 -7.54 37.87 -50.67
N LYS A 420 -8.29 38.98 -50.49
CA LYS A 420 -9.69 39.25 -50.95
C LYS A 420 -10.80 38.22 -50.61
N SER A 421 -11.74 38.56 -49.72
CA SER A 421 -13.03 39.27 -49.97
C SER A 421 -14.06 38.44 -50.79
N SER A 422 -15.34 38.36 -50.46
CA SER A 422 -16.23 39.46 -50.03
C SER A 422 -17.29 39.05 -48.96
N ARG A 423 -18.39 39.81 -48.79
CA ARG A 423 -19.24 39.81 -47.58
C ARG A 423 -20.73 40.15 -47.85
N SER A 424 -21.63 39.17 -47.71
CA SER A 424 -23.09 39.32 -47.46
C SER A 424 -23.78 37.93 -47.37
N SER A 425 -24.98 37.72 -46.79
CA SER A 425 -25.60 38.34 -45.59
C SER A 425 -26.87 37.58 -45.13
N HIS A 426 -26.79 36.86 -43.99
CA HIS A 426 -27.89 36.61 -43.00
C HIS A 426 -29.21 35.92 -43.49
N PRO A 427 -30.24 35.64 -42.63
CA PRO A 427 -30.35 35.66 -41.15
C PRO A 427 -30.90 34.34 -40.51
N VAL A 428 -31.00 34.30 -39.15
CA VAL A 428 -32.04 33.64 -38.28
C VAL A 428 -32.43 32.15 -38.54
N THR A 429 -32.11 31.11 -37.73
CA THR A 429 -32.45 30.74 -36.30
C THR A 429 -33.95 30.43 -36.02
N PRO A 430 -34.36 29.58 -35.04
CA PRO A 430 -33.70 28.42 -34.36
C PRO A 430 -34.62 27.19 -33.95
N VAL A 431 -34.04 25.97 -33.80
CA VAL A 431 -34.49 24.87 -32.84
C VAL A 431 -35.92 24.28 -33.10
N PRO A 432 -36.46 23.20 -32.44
CA PRO A 432 -35.94 22.01 -31.71
C PRO A 432 -35.88 20.73 -32.60
N GLN A 433 -35.36 19.53 -32.26
CA GLN A 433 -35.26 18.66 -31.05
C GLN A 433 -36.41 17.64 -30.85
N MET A 434 -36.06 16.39 -30.46
CA MET A 434 -36.92 15.24 -30.06
C MET A 434 -37.65 14.48 -31.21
N SER A 435 -38.09 13.20 -31.12
CA SER A 435 -37.66 11.99 -30.35
C SER A 435 -38.48 10.74 -30.80
N LEU A 436 -38.18 9.52 -30.31
CA LEU A 436 -39.04 8.29 -30.34
C LEU A 436 -39.33 7.67 -31.75
N ALA A 437 -39.79 6.41 -31.94
CA ALA A 437 -39.73 5.16 -31.15
C ALA A 437 -39.99 3.88 -32.00
N SER A 438 -39.76 2.72 -31.37
CA SER A 438 -40.06 1.29 -31.68
C SER A 438 -41.16 0.86 -32.68
N THR A 439 -40.93 -0.24 -33.43
CA THR A 439 -41.81 -1.43 -33.72
C THR A 439 -41.09 -2.35 -34.76
N ALA A 440 -40.97 -3.68 -34.65
CA ALA A 440 -41.90 -4.85 -34.79
C ALA A 440 -41.42 -5.80 -35.95
N LYS A 441 -41.96 -7.03 -36.07
CA LYS A 441 -41.56 -8.14 -37.00
C LYS A 441 -42.77 -8.60 -37.87
N PRO A 442 -42.86 -9.72 -38.65
CA PRO A 442 -41.89 -10.81 -39.01
C PRO A 442 -42.00 -11.48 -40.44
N LYS A 443 -41.20 -12.56 -40.71
CA LYS A 443 -41.38 -13.69 -41.72
C LYS A 443 -41.16 -13.34 -43.24
N LYS A 444 -40.82 -14.26 -44.19
CA LYS A 444 -40.55 -15.73 -44.22
C LYS A 444 -39.72 -16.21 -45.47
N SER A 445 -39.15 -17.43 -45.40
CA SER A 445 -38.70 -18.33 -46.52
C SER A 445 -37.35 -18.00 -47.23
N ARG A 446 -36.63 -18.92 -47.93
CA ARG A 446 -36.87 -20.33 -48.33
C ARG A 446 -35.52 -21.07 -48.66
N GLY A 447 -35.42 -22.41 -48.50
CA GLY A 447 -34.42 -23.27 -49.21
C GLY A 447 -33.38 -24.08 -48.39
N ARG A 448 -33.18 -25.38 -48.74
CA ARG A 448 -32.08 -26.29 -48.32
C ARG A 448 -32.10 -27.58 -49.19
N PRO A 449 -30.96 -28.13 -49.69
CA PRO A 449 -30.42 -29.45 -49.24
C PRO A 449 -28.85 -29.52 -49.35
N ARG A 450 -28.14 -30.67 -49.27
CA ARG A 450 -28.01 -31.71 -48.20
C ARG A 450 -26.88 -32.73 -48.56
N LEU A 451 -25.84 -32.89 -47.71
CA LEU A 451 -24.83 -34.00 -47.68
C LEU A 451 -23.94 -34.15 -48.94
N SER A 452 -22.87 -34.97 -49.05
CA SER A 452 -22.13 -35.91 -48.14
C SER A 452 -20.66 -36.07 -48.64
N GLY A 453 -19.74 -36.64 -47.84
CA GLY A 453 -18.36 -37.00 -48.27
C GLY A 453 -18.17 -38.52 -48.51
N PRO A 454 -16.92 -38.98 -48.81
CA PRO A 454 -16.43 -40.26 -48.26
C PRO A 454 -14.92 -40.32 -47.90
N SER A 455 -14.51 -41.44 -47.28
CA SER A 455 -13.10 -41.86 -46.98
C SER A 455 -12.57 -42.85 -48.07
N ALA A 456 -11.42 -43.55 -48.03
CA ALA A 456 -10.30 -43.80 -47.08
C ALA A 456 -8.97 -44.05 -47.86
N VAL A 457 -7.86 -44.66 -47.38
CA VAL A 457 -7.62 -46.13 -47.16
C VAL A 457 -6.13 -46.43 -46.78
N LYS A 458 -5.84 -47.18 -45.69
CA LYS A 458 -4.62 -48.02 -45.33
C LYS A 458 -3.21 -47.32 -45.33
N LYS A 459 -2.11 -47.73 -44.66
CA LYS A 459 -1.66 -48.76 -43.65
C LYS A 459 -0.35 -48.17 -42.98
N THR A 460 0.55 -48.75 -42.15
CA THR A 460 0.90 -50.11 -41.65
C THR A 460 1.65 -50.10 -40.28
N THR A 461 1.79 -51.29 -39.69
CA THR A 461 2.67 -51.86 -38.62
C THR A 461 4.02 -51.22 -38.15
N THR A 462 4.12 -51.01 -36.81
CA THR A 462 5.17 -51.42 -35.80
C THR A 462 6.68 -51.43 -36.10
N PRO A 463 7.53 -51.05 -35.10
CA PRO A 463 8.33 -52.06 -34.36
C PRO A 463 8.44 -51.83 -32.81
N ARG A 464 9.31 -52.60 -32.10
CA ARG A 464 9.28 -52.80 -30.61
C ARG A 464 10.68 -53.06 -29.96
N ARG A 465 10.99 -52.36 -28.85
CA ARG A 465 11.99 -52.63 -27.76
C ARG A 465 13.50 -52.82 -28.06
N ARG A 466 14.29 -51.98 -27.36
CA ARG A 466 15.53 -52.25 -26.55
C ARG A 466 16.86 -52.67 -27.23
N LYS A 467 17.92 -51.94 -26.81
CA LYS A 467 19.29 -52.37 -26.38
C LYS A 467 20.18 -53.14 -27.39
N SER A 468 21.52 -53.05 -27.35
CA SER A 468 22.50 -52.19 -26.64
C SER A 468 23.93 -52.46 -27.17
N SER A 469 24.91 -51.60 -26.81
CA SER A 469 26.38 -51.84 -26.85
C SER A 469 26.98 -52.09 -28.26
N THR A 470 28.29 -52.05 -28.52
CA THR A 470 29.52 -51.81 -27.71
C THR A 470 30.31 -50.58 -28.29
N SER A 471 31.29 -49.96 -27.60
CA SER A 471 32.78 -50.09 -27.74
C SER A 471 33.37 -49.69 -29.12
N ASP A 472 34.63 -49.25 -29.33
CA ASP A 472 35.88 -49.10 -28.53
C ASP A 472 36.55 -47.75 -28.92
N GLU A 473 37.10 -46.94 -27.98
CA GLU A 473 38.54 -46.74 -27.64
C GLU A 473 39.35 -45.74 -28.51
N ASP A 474 40.54 -45.36 -28.02
CA ASP A 474 41.62 -44.54 -28.59
C ASP A 474 41.41 -43.02 -28.89
N ASN A 475 42.41 -42.14 -28.72
CA ASN A 475 43.46 -42.06 -27.68
C ASN A 475 44.13 -40.65 -27.66
N ASN A 476 44.95 -40.42 -26.62
CA ASN A 476 45.82 -39.26 -26.30
C ASN A 476 45.20 -38.14 -25.43
N THR A 477 45.77 -37.74 -24.26
CA THR A 477 47.18 -37.36 -23.92
C THR A 477 47.46 -35.94 -24.44
N SER A 478 47.88 -34.93 -23.65
CA SER A 478 48.55 -34.92 -22.32
C SER A 478 48.34 -33.57 -21.59
N ASP A 479 48.27 -33.61 -20.25
CA ASP A 479 49.17 -32.96 -19.25
C ASP A 479 49.39 -31.41 -19.32
N ASP A 480 49.55 -30.63 -18.23
CA ASP A 480 49.69 -30.88 -16.77
C ASP A 480 49.23 -29.65 -15.94
N ASP A 481 48.97 -29.88 -14.63
CA ASP A 481 49.18 -29.04 -13.42
C ASP A 481 48.92 -27.51 -13.36
N ASP A 482 48.72 -26.87 -12.19
CA ASP A 482 48.12 -27.21 -10.88
C ASP A 482 48.05 -25.88 -10.06
N SER A 483 47.22 -25.79 -8.99
CA SER A 483 47.52 -25.07 -7.72
C SER A 483 46.31 -24.85 -6.80
N ASP A 484 46.48 -25.35 -5.57
CA ASP A 484 46.03 -24.82 -4.27
C ASP A 484 44.55 -24.52 -3.99
N VAL A 485 43.92 -25.49 -3.31
CA VAL A 485 42.79 -25.29 -2.41
C VAL A 485 43.31 -24.90 -1.02
N SER A 486 42.94 -23.73 -0.48
CA SER A 486 43.11 -23.44 0.95
C SER A 486 41.93 -22.69 1.56
N PHE A 487 41.12 -23.42 2.34
CA PHE A 487 40.03 -22.88 3.15
C PHE A 487 40.43 -22.93 4.63
N MET A 488 40.73 -21.78 5.23
CA MET A 488 41.04 -21.67 6.66
C MET A 488 39.81 -21.32 7.47
N GLU A 489 39.43 -22.20 8.39
CA GLU A 489 38.36 -22.00 9.37
C GLU A 489 38.95 -22.03 10.78
N VAL A 490 38.91 -20.90 11.51
CA VAL A 490 39.12 -20.90 12.97
C VAL A 490 38.39 -19.75 13.69
N SER A 491 37.31 -20.15 14.37
CA SER A 491 36.93 -19.77 15.75
C SER A 491 36.95 -18.30 16.22
N ALA A 492 35.73 -17.79 16.44
CA ALA A 492 35.21 -17.33 17.73
C ALA A 492 35.86 -16.15 18.50
N SER A 493 35.03 -15.14 18.79
CA SER A 493 34.70 -14.81 20.19
C SER A 493 33.31 -14.17 20.31
N SER A 494 32.52 -14.62 21.28
CA SER A 494 31.18 -14.08 21.55
C SER A 494 30.89 -14.10 23.06
N SER A 495 30.53 -12.95 23.61
CA SER A 495 30.14 -12.75 25.01
C SER A 495 29.35 -11.44 25.17
N PRO A 496 28.53 -11.30 26.23
CA PRO A 496 27.15 -10.90 25.99
C PRO A 496 26.79 -9.46 26.39
N SER A 497 25.70 -8.96 25.81
CA SER A 497 25.02 -7.75 26.27
C SER A 497 24.36 -7.97 27.64
N LEU A 498 24.72 -7.16 28.63
CA LEU A 498 23.93 -6.96 29.84
C LEU A 498 22.92 -5.81 29.66
N TYR A 499 21.90 -5.81 30.50
CA TYR A 499 20.83 -4.82 30.55
C TYR A 499 21.33 -3.41 30.89
N PHE A 500 20.66 -2.39 30.34
CA PHE A 500 19.81 -1.49 31.14
C PHE A 500 18.67 -0.91 30.28
#